data_AF-A0A923YXH3-F1
#
_entry.id   AF-A0A923YXH3-F1
#
_cell.length_a   1.000
_cell.length_b   1.000
_cell.length_c   1.000
_cell.angle_alpha   90.00
_cell.angle_beta   90.00
_cell.angle_gamma   90.00
#
_symmetry.space_group_name_H-M   'P 1'
#
loop_
_entity.id
_entity.type
_entity.pdbx_description
1 polymer ?
#
loop_
_entity_poly.entity_id
_entity_poly.type
_entity_poly.pdbx_seq_one_letter_code
_entity_poly.pdbx_strand_id
1 'polypeptide(L)' 'RTGVEMEAMVAVSIALLTIYDMAKAVDKAMVIDAVRLIEKRGGKSGDWKR' A
#
# COMPACT_ATOMS: atom_id res chain seq x y z
N ARG A 1 20.31 7.74 -5.96
CA ARG A 1 19.03 8.10 -5.30
C ARG A 1 17.99 7.10 -5.78
N THR A 2 17.26 6.46 -4.87
CA THR A 2 16.32 5.36 -5.15
C THR A 2 14.88 5.88 -5.25
N GLY A 3 13.99 5.09 -5.85
CA GLY A 3 12.56 5.33 -5.79
C GLY A 3 12.00 5.04 -4.39
N VAL A 4 10.74 5.44 -4.18
CA VAL A 4 10.02 5.32 -2.89
C VAL A 4 8.79 4.41 -2.97
N GLU A 5 8.81 3.47 -3.93
CA GLU A 5 7.70 2.55 -4.17
C GLU A 5 7.40 1.68 -2.94
N MET A 6 8.45 1.26 -2.23
CA MET A 6 8.33 0.41 -1.04
C MET A 6 7.75 1.17 0.14
N GLU A 7 8.14 2.43 0.33
CA GLU A 7 7.64 3.31 1.37
C GLU A 7 6.12 3.55 1.21
N ALA A 8 5.67 3.76 -0.03
CA ALA A 8 4.24 3.89 -0.32
C ALA A 8 3.47 2.59 -0.01
N MET A 9 4.01 1.43 -0.43
CA MET A 9 3.37 0.14 -0.21
C MET A 9 3.32 -0.27 1.27
N VAL A 10 4.39 0.02 2.02
CA VAL A 10 4.46 -0.23 3.46
C VAL A 10 3.49 0.68 4.21
N ALA A 11 3.45 1.98 3.87
CA ALA A 11 2.53 2.93 4.50
C ALA A 11 1.07 2.50 4.35
N VAL A 12 0.65 2.13 3.13
CA VAL A 12 -0.72 1.64 2.87
C VAL A 12 -0.99 0.33 3.62
N SER A 13 -0.03 -0.60 3.64
CA SER A 13 -0.21 -1.88 4.34
C SER A 13 -0.40 -1.68 5.85
N ILE A 14 0.40 -0.81 6.48
CA ILE A 14 0.27 -0.49 7.92
C ILE A 14 -1.06 0.21 8.20
N ALA A 15 -1.49 1.13 7.35
CA ALA A 15 -2.78 1.80 7.51
C ALA A 15 -3.94 0.79 7.45
N LEU A 16 -3.92 -0.13 6.49
CA LEU A 16 -4.93 -1.19 6.36
C LEU A 16 -4.92 -2.15 7.54
N LEU A 17 -3.74 -2.53 8.04
CA LEU A 17 -3.61 -3.35 9.25
C LEU A 17 -4.14 -2.63 10.50
N THR A 18 -3.95 -1.32 10.58
CA THR A 18 -4.50 -0.50 11.66
C THR A 18 -6.03 -0.47 11.62
N ILE A 19 -6.61 -0.34 10.42
CA ILE A 19 -8.06 -0.43 10.22
C ILE A 19 -8.57 -1.83 10.62
N TYR A 20 -7.88 -2.89 10.20
CA TYR A 20 -8.22 -4.25 10.60
C TYR A 20 -8.19 -4.38 12.13
N ASP A 21 -7.17 -3.86 12.80
CA ASP A 21 -7.06 -3.90 14.26
C ASP A 21 -8.26 -3.21 14.96
N MET A 22 -8.72 -2.08 14.46
CA MET A 22 -9.87 -1.36 15.02
C MET A 22 -11.20 -2.06 14.74
N ALA A 23 -11.36 -2.74 13.60
CA ALA A 23 -12.63 -3.32 13.16
C ALA A 23 -12.75 -4.85 13.38
N LYS A 24 -11.68 -5.55 13.75
CA LYS A 24 -11.65 -7.02 13.96
C LYS A 24 -12.65 -7.56 15.00
N ALA A 25 -13.14 -6.69 15.89
CA ALA A 25 -14.16 -7.06 16.88
C ALA A 25 -15.55 -7.22 16.25
N VAL A 26 -15.81 -6.51 15.14
CA VAL A 26 -17.09 -6.54 14.41
C VAL A 26 -17.10 -7.68 13.40
N ASP A 27 -16.02 -7.81 12.61
CA ASP A 27 -15.86 -8.87 11.63
C ASP A 27 -14.40 -9.32 11.58
N LYS A 28 -14.15 -10.61 11.80
CA LYS A 28 -12.82 -11.21 11.75
C LYS A 28 -12.45 -11.71 10.35
N ALA A 29 -13.42 -11.85 9.46
CA ALA A 29 -13.23 -12.37 8.10
C ALA A 29 -12.88 -11.27 7.08
N MET A 30 -12.72 -10.01 7.52
CA MET A 30 -12.28 -8.92 6.64
C MET A 30 -10.99 -9.30 5.89
N VAL A 31 -10.93 -8.96 4.60
CA VAL A 31 -9.77 -9.23 3.74
C VAL A 31 -9.16 -7.93 3.28
N ILE A 32 -7.84 -7.81 3.44
CA ILE A 32 -7.05 -6.75 2.80
C ILE A 32 -6.63 -7.27 1.41
N ASP A 33 -7.07 -6.59 0.36
CA ASP A 33 -6.82 -6.95 -1.05
C ASP A 33 -6.36 -5.71 -1.85
N ALA A 34 -5.87 -5.95 -3.07
CA ALA A 34 -5.61 -4.96 -4.12
C ALA A 34 -4.56 -3.90 -3.76
N VAL A 35 -3.68 -4.19 -2.80
CA VAL A 35 -2.51 -3.35 -2.49
C VAL A 35 -1.53 -3.43 -3.64
N ARG A 36 -1.37 -2.31 -4.36
CA ARG A 36 -0.52 -2.21 -5.55
C ARG A 36 -0.09 -0.77 -5.79
N LEU A 37 1.05 -0.59 -6.44
CA LEU A 37 1.49 0.70 -6.95
C LEU A 37 0.56 1.15 -8.09
N ILE A 38 0.13 2.41 -8.06
CA ILE A 38 -0.75 2.99 -9.11
C ILE A 38 0.07 3.87 -10.07
N GLU A 39 1.03 4.61 -9.54
CA GLU A 39 1.89 5.51 -10.30
C GLU A 39 3.21 5.68 -9.54
N LYS A 40 4.31 5.87 -10.28
CA LYS A 40 5.55 6.44 -9.76
C LYS A 40 6.15 7.37 -10.79
N ARG A 41 6.93 8.35 -10.33
CA ARG A 41 7.60 9.31 -11.21
C ARG A 41 9.09 9.39 -10.91
N GLY A 42 9.87 9.55 -11.97
CA GLY A 42 11.33 9.70 -11.89
C GLY A 42 12.12 8.41 -11.66
N GLY A 43 13.44 8.58 -11.53
CA GLY A 43 14.40 7.47 -11.50
C GLY A 43 14.80 7.00 -12.90
N LYS A 44 15.75 6.05 -12.97
CA LYS A 44 16.27 5.53 -14.25
C LYS A 44 15.19 4.84 -15.10
N SER A 45 14.17 4.28 -14.45
CA SER A 45 13.05 3.63 -15.13
C SER A 45 11.99 4.62 -15.65
N GLY A 46 12.12 5.91 -15.33
CA GLY A 46 11.15 6.93 -15.72
C GLY A 46 9.81 6.81 -15.00
N ASP A 47 8.83 7.55 -15.51
CA ASP A 47 7.47 7.54 -15.00
C ASP A 47 6.78 6.21 -15.38
N TRP A 48 6.13 5.60 -14.40
CA TRP A 48 5.33 4.39 -14.60
C TRP A 48 3.93 4.63 -14.07
N LYS A 49 2.94 4.16 -14.84
CA LYS A 49 1.52 4.23 -14.51
C LYS A 49 0.86 2.93 -14.94
N ARG A 50 -0.01 2.39 -14.09
CA ARG A 50 -0.79 1.19 -14.39
C ARG A 50 -1.91 1.46 -15.39
#